data_AF-A0A1S9PKP5-F1
#
_entry.id   AF-A0A1S9PKP5-F1
#
_cell.length_a   1.000
_cell.length_b   1.000
_cell.length_c   1.000
_cell.angle_alpha   90.00
_cell.angle_beta   90.00
_cell.angle_gamma   90.00
#
_symmetry.space_group_name_H-M   'P 1'
#
loop_
_entity.id
_entity.type
_entity.pdbx_description
1 polymer ?
#
loop_
_entity_poly.entity_id
_entity_poly.type
_entity_poly.pdbx_seq_one_letter_code
_entity_poly.pdbx_strand_id
1 'polypeptide(L)'
;MKKLLPALILVLLSIAACKKDNNTPPEEKPGTGAAAVTLGSLSVSMVTEGMSVTLSGSNLPAATSEVKVTFNGVDAPVQYSSGTALIVTVPVTTSGSVKAVIGGKTISGPSFIYVSIPKITAISPTVVSEGSVVTITGTGLQASGLTTVVSFSGIPGTIDSATPTELKVIVPKAASGKVTVTLAPQIFGLSAPYTYVSPGLLAPYSNGSVILTSQAEVDAFVDMNKGKQLQVTGDLEISGGDINSVAGLSIITSISGKVSFRNVEGLADAPFLSTLSKAGELSFVYAGLTSLNLNNLQGFTGGIYVNNMAKLSSVNFSGLTAPSYISLNYTPLLTDLGFLSNITSTGSISLTNTGARMLRADNLTTIRSVDISGCAALTSVSMRSLITTTGNYSSGITISQCPALTTVDFSALTTVAGKLSLSGTAITGMDGFSALTGTGSLSLSGNSELQNLQGLKNLKTITSPAITSGALAGSVVFNGVNILLNPKLTSLDGLQNVTTLPLLTIRDNVSLNDICPLKEQINKLNAIPAYTYKYTPCCDFGIGYFKTGSRAALILTGNGSYATQQEALDAVELCK
;
A
#
# COMPACT_ATOMS: atom_id res chain seq x y z
N MET A 1 -13.08 1.34 35.72
CA MET A 1 -13.81 2.46 36.37
C MET A 1 -14.59 3.22 35.29
N LYS A 2 -15.72 3.82 35.67
CA LYS A 2 -16.81 4.41 34.85
C LYS A 2 -17.95 3.42 34.53
N LYS A 3 -18.88 3.31 35.48
CA LYS A 3 -20.24 2.74 35.33
C LYS A 3 -21.16 3.84 34.80
N LEU A 4 -21.95 3.56 33.77
CA LEU A 4 -23.10 4.37 33.38
C LEU A 4 -24.34 3.88 34.13
N LEU A 5 -25.09 4.85 34.66
CA LEU A 5 -26.36 4.77 35.37
C LEU A 5 -27.54 4.71 34.36
N PRO A 6 -28.67 4.04 34.65
CA PRO A 6 -29.92 4.33 33.96
C PRO A 6 -30.80 5.29 34.76
N ALA A 7 -31.49 6.17 34.04
CA ALA A 7 -32.36 7.24 34.52
C ALA A 7 -33.65 6.69 35.16
N LEU A 8 -33.98 7.23 36.33
CA LEU A 8 -35.21 7.00 37.09
C LEU A 8 -36.22 8.10 36.74
N ILE A 9 -37.37 7.71 36.18
CA ILE A 9 -38.49 8.62 35.87
C ILE A 9 -39.34 8.84 37.12
N LEU A 10 -39.51 10.11 37.43
CA LEU A 10 -40.26 10.72 38.53
C LEU A 10 -41.76 10.75 38.20
N VAL A 11 -42.63 10.28 39.10
CA VAL A 11 -44.08 10.55 39.05
C VAL A 11 -44.54 11.07 40.41
N LEU A 12 -45.29 12.17 40.35
CA LEU A 12 -45.63 13.09 41.42
C LEU A 12 -46.51 12.50 42.53
N LEU A 13 -46.19 12.86 43.77
CA LEU A 13 -47.12 12.92 44.91
C LEU A 13 -48.04 14.14 44.76
N SER A 14 -49.35 13.94 44.94
CA SER A 14 -50.27 14.99 45.37
C SER A 14 -50.92 14.59 46.70
N ILE A 15 -50.78 15.49 47.65
CA ILE A 15 -51.25 15.45 49.04
C ILE A 15 -52.58 16.21 49.08
N ALA A 16 -53.60 15.68 49.73
CA ALA A 16 -54.77 16.45 50.15
C ALA A 16 -55.23 16.02 51.54
N ALA A 17 -55.46 17.04 52.36
CA ALA A 17 -55.50 17.05 53.80
C ALA A 17 -56.76 16.44 54.44
N CYS A 18 -56.61 15.97 55.68
CA CYS A 18 -57.69 15.71 56.61
C CYS A 18 -58.48 16.98 56.92
N LYS A 19 -59.82 16.87 56.90
CA LYS A 19 -60.72 17.79 57.62
C LYS A 19 -61.71 16.94 58.41
N LYS A 20 -61.75 17.17 59.71
CA LYS A 20 -62.65 16.54 60.70
C LYS A 20 -63.82 17.50 60.91
N ASP A 21 -65.07 17.03 60.82
CA ASP A 21 -66.21 17.50 61.62
C ASP A 21 -67.46 16.64 61.41
N ASN A 22 -68.32 16.66 62.43
CA ASN A 22 -69.34 15.68 62.82
C ASN A 22 -70.65 15.70 62.00
N ASN A 23 -71.28 14.51 61.89
CA ASN A 23 -72.69 14.16 62.19
C ASN A 23 -73.41 13.25 61.18
N THR A 24 -73.93 12.15 61.74
CA THR A 24 -75.04 11.25 61.31
C THR A 24 -74.89 10.37 60.04
N PRO A 25 -75.34 9.10 60.09
CA PRO A 25 -75.03 8.09 59.07
C PRO A 25 -76.08 8.05 57.94
N PRO A 26 -75.67 7.77 56.69
CA PRO A 26 -76.53 7.13 55.71
C PRO A 26 -76.18 5.64 55.56
N GLU A 27 -77.23 4.82 55.45
CA GLU A 27 -77.18 3.37 55.17
C GLU A 27 -76.28 3.02 53.98
N GLU A 28 -75.50 1.94 54.12
CA GLU A 28 -74.77 1.33 53.01
C GLU A 28 -75.37 -0.04 52.62
N LYS A 29 -75.55 -0.19 51.32
CA LYS A 29 -76.18 -1.26 50.53
C LYS A 29 -75.26 -2.50 50.41
N PRO A 30 -75.78 -3.71 50.13
CA PRO A 30 -75.00 -4.95 50.12
C PRO A 30 -73.95 -5.02 49.00
N GLY A 31 -72.83 -5.69 49.32
CA GLY A 31 -71.61 -5.77 48.54
C GLY A 31 -71.73 -6.32 47.12
N THR A 32 -70.97 -5.69 46.22
CA THR A 32 -70.63 -6.15 44.87
C THR A 32 -69.59 -7.28 44.95
N GLY A 33 -69.82 -8.36 44.20
CA GLY A 33 -68.92 -9.52 44.12
C GLY A 33 -67.51 -9.12 43.71
N ALA A 34 -66.51 -9.68 44.39
CA ALA A 34 -65.10 -9.45 44.11
C ALA A 34 -64.79 -9.64 42.63
N ALA A 35 -64.15 -8.64 42.01
CA ALA A 35 -63.80 -8.67 40.61
C ALA A 35 -62.91 -9.89 40.29
N ALA A 36 -63.22 -10.62 39.22
CA ALA A 36 -62.54 -11.86 38.87
C ALA A 36 -61.06 -11.63 38.53
N VAL A 37 -60.20 -12.57 38.95
CA VAL A 37 -58.77 -12.57 38.63
C VAL A 37 -58.58 -13.02 37.18
N THR A 38 -57.78 -12.29 36.39
CA THR A 38 -57.50 -12.62 34.99
C THR A 38 -56.02 -12.46 34.65
N LEU A 39 -55.57 -13.25 33.65
CA LEU A 39 -54.28 -13.05 32.99
C LEU A 39 -54.52 -12.36 31.64
N GLY A 40 -53.69 -11.38 31.34
CA GLY A 40 -53.67 -10.61 30.11
C GLY A 40 -52.54 -11.04 29.18
N SER A 41 -51.92 -10.07 28.50
CA SER A 41 -50.83 -10.31 27.56
C SER A 41 -49.48 -10.53 28.25
N LEU A 42 -48.61 -11.29 27.57
CA LEU A 42 -47.18 -11.26 27.78
C LEU A 42 -46.58 -10.04 27.09
N SER A 43 -45.60 -9.41 27.74
CA SER A 43 -44.76 -8.34 27.18
C SER A 43 -44.09 -8.73 25.86
N VAL A 44 -43.73 -10.00 25.69
CA VAL A 44 -43.23 -10.60 24.44
C VAL A 44 -43.78 -12.02 24.30
N SER A 45 -44.22 -12.40 23.10
CA SER A 45 -44.75 -13.75 22.83
C SER A 45 -43.68 -14.77 22.45
N MET A 46 -42.45 -14.33 22.17
CA MET A 46 -41.31 -15.19 21.89
C MET A 46 -40.29 -15.06 23.02
N VAL A 47 -40.01 -16.18 23.70
CA VAL A 47 -39.25 -16.21 24.95
C VAL A 47 -38.14 -17.25 24.89
N THR A 48 -37.09 -17.02 25.66
CA THR A 48 -35.95 -17.92 25.86
C THR A 48 -35.70 -18.06 27.37
N GLU A 49 -35.04 -19.15 27.77
CA GLU A 49 -34.64 -19.40 29.16
C GLU A 49 -34.01 -18.16 29.81
N GLY A 50 -34.41 -17.87 31.05
CA GLY A 50 -33.85 -16.79 31.85
C GLY A 50 -34.38 -15.40 31.52
N MET A 51 -35.15 -15.22 30.43
CA MET A 51 -35.81 -13.95 30.15
C MET A 51 -36.79 -13.57 31.25
N SER A 52 -36.69 -12.34 31.75
CA SER A 52 -37.72 -11.73 32.60
C SER A 52 -38.80 -11.14 31.72
N VAL A 53 -40.01 -11.69 31.80
CA VAL A 53 -41.17 -11.20 31.04
C VAL A 53 -42.25 -10.70 31.98
N THR A 54 -42.90 -9.61 31.58
CA THR A 54 -44.10 -9.12 32.26
C THR A 54 -45.32 -9.85 31.70
N LEU A 55 -46.13 -10.43 32.59
CA LEU A 55 -47.46 -10.94 32.31
C LEU A 55 -48.48 -10.00 32.95
N SER A 56 -49.28 -9.32 32.13
CA SER A 56 -50.34 -8.43 32.64
C SER A 56 -51.52 -9.23 33.17
N GLY A 57 -52.39 -8.59 33.95
CA GLY A 57 -53.62 -9.18 34.46
C GLY A 57 -54.45 -8.17 35.24
N SER A 58 -55.52 -8.65 35.86
CA SER A 58 -56.38 -7.85 36.74
C SER A 58 -56.67 -8.61 38.03
N ASN A 59 -56.75 -7.88 39.14
CA ASN A 59 -57.02 -8.42 40.49
C ASN A 59 -56.02 -9.51 40.92
N LEU A 60 -54.77 -9.40 40.47
CA LEU A 60 -53.68 -10.29 40.87
C LEU A 60 -53.25 -9.99 42.32
N PRO A 61 -52.80 -10.98 43.10
CA PRO A 61 -52.37 -10.74 44.48
C PRO A 61 -51.05 -9.97 44.54
N ALA A 62 -50.82 -9.23 45.63
CA ALA A 62 -49.61 -8.44 45.81
C ALA A 62 -48.39 -9.28 46.24
N ALA A 63 -48.61 -10.42 46.91
CA ALA A 63 -47.52 -11.28 47.38
C ALA A 63 -47.16 -12.34 46.33
N THR A 64 -45.87 -12.46 46.02
CA THR A 64 -45.36 -13.48 45.07
C THR A 64 -45.59 -14.91 45.57
N SER A 65 -45.65 -15.14 46.89
CA SER A 65 -45.95 -16.44 47.49
C SER A 65 -47.36 -16.96 47.19
N GLU A 66 -48.27 -16.09 46.75
CA GLU A 66 -49.66 -16.44 46.43
C GLU A 66 -49.87 -16.81 44.96
N VAL A 67 -48.81 -16.71 44.14
CA VAL A 67 -48.87 -16.94 42.69
C VAL A 67 -47.87 -18.01 42.28
N LYS A 68 -48.36 -19.07 41.64
CA LYS A 68 -47.51 -20.03 40.96
C LYS A 68 -47.70 -19.92 39.45
N VAL A 69 -46.70 -19.45 38.71
CA VAL A 69 -46.74 -19.38 37.25
C VAL A 69 -46.05 -20.59 36.64
N THR A 70 -46.63 -21.13 35.57
CA THR A 70 -46.03 -22.21 34.76
C THR A 70 -46.01 -21.82 33.29
N PHE A 71 -44.94 -22.18 32.60
CA PHE A 71 -44.80 -22.07 31.14
C PHE A 71 -44.87 -23.46 30.56
N ASN A 72 -45.97 -23.76 29.87
CA ASN A 72 -46.30 -25.08 29.35
C ASN A 72 -46.14 -26.21 30.41
N GLY A 73 -46.58 -25.95 31.64
CA GLY A 73 -46.52 -26.90 32.75
C GLY A 73 -45.22 -26.94 33.54
N VAL A 74 -44.19 -26.17 33.13
CA VAL A 74 -42.94 -26.02 33.90
C VAL A 74 -43.00 -24.81 34.81
N ASP A 75 -42.67 -24.99 36.09
CA ASP A 75 -42.68 -23.92 37.10
C ASP A 75 -41.72 -22.78 36.73
N ALA A 76 -42.23 -21.56 36.79
CA ALA A 76 -41.50 -20.33 36.49
C ALA A 76 -41.37 -19.46 37.75
N PRO A 77 -40.15 -19.02 38.13
CA PRO A 77 -39.96 -18.12 39.26
C PRO A 77 -40.71 -16.79 39.07
N VAL A 78 -41.54 -16.42 40.05
CA VAL A 78 -42.22 -15.12 40.10
C VAL A 78 -41.36 -14.15 40.88
N GLN A 79 -40.80 -13.15 40.20
CA GLN A 79 -39.88 -12.16 40.77
C GLN A 79 -40.63 -10.98 41.39
N TYR A 80 -41.79 -10.66 40.84
CA TYR A 80 -42.62 -9.53 41.28
C TYR A 80 -44.09 -9.82 41.00
N SER A 81 -44.96 -9.36 41.89
CA SER A 81 -46.42 -9.45 41.76
C SER A 81 -47.06 -8.13 42.20
N SER A 82 -48.08 -7.69 41.48
CA SER A 82 -48.94 -6.56 41.84
C SER A 82 -50.36 -6.83 41.40
N GLY A 83 -51.31 -5.94 41.73
CA GLY A 83 -52.71 -6.00 41.27
C GLY A 83 -52.91 -6.19 39.77
N THR A 84 -51.92 -5.83 38.95
CA THR A 84 -52.05 -5.76 37.49
C THR A 84 -50.92 -6.41 36.69
N ALA A 85 -49.86 -6.89 37.34
CA ALA A 85 -48.71 -7.47 36.64
C ALA A 85 -47.93 -8.50 37.47
N LEU A 86 -47.39 -9.49 36.77
CA LEU A 86 -46.37 -10.42 37.27
C LEU A 86 -45.09 -10.22 36.45
N ILE A 87 -43.93 -10.21 37.10
CA ILE A 87 -42.64 -10.37 36.41
C ILE A 87 -42.16 -11.79 36.70
N VAL A 88 -41.99 -12.58 35.64
CA VAL A 88 -41.64 -14.00 35.73
C VAL A 88 -40.37 -14.28 34.94
N THR A 89 -39.52 -15.15 35.48
CA THR A 89 -38.35 -15.66 34.77
C THR A 89 -38.74 -16.91 33.99
N VAL A 90 -38.53 -16.92 32.68
CA VAL A 90 -38.90 -18.03 31.80
C VAL A 90 -38.00 -19.25 32.08
N PRO A 91 -38.56 -20.43 32.40
CA PRO A 91 -37.78 -21.65 32.62
C PRO A 91 -37.46 -22.36 31.29
N VAL A 92 -36.61 -23.39 31.34
CA VAL A 92 -36.44 -24.33 30.22
C VAL A 92 -37.75 -25.07 29.98
N THR A 93 -38.33 -24.93 28.78
CA THR A 93 -39.64 -25.51 28.45
C THR A 93 -39.80 -25.70 26.94
N THR A 94 -41.02 -25.88 26.45
CA THR A 94 -41.40 -25.85 25.04
C THR A 94 -42.49 -24.82 24.80
N SER A 95 -42.74 -24.46 23.53
CA SER A 95 -43.86 -23.58 23.17
C SER A 95 -45.19 -24.10 23.72
N GLY A 96 -46.06 -23.20 24.15
CA GLY A 96 -47.31 -23.59 24.79
C GLY A 96 -48.04 -22.39 25.38
N SER A 97 -48.80 -22.61 26.45
CA SER A 97 -49.51 -21.56 27.18
C SER A 97 -48.91 -21.30 28.55
N VAL A 98 -49.01 -20.05 28.99
CA VAL A 98 -48.73 -19.67 30.37
C VAL A 98 -49.98 -19.97 31.21
N LYS A 99 -49.79 -20.48 32.42
CA LYS A 99 -50.85 -20.65 33.42
C LYS A 99 -50.39 -20.10 34.75
N ALA A 100 -51.30 -19.51 35.52
CA ALA A 100 -51.05 -19.16 36.91
C ALA A 100 -52.02 -19.91 37.83
N VAL A 101 -51.55 -20.33 39.00
CA VAL A 101 -52.39 -20.84 40.09
C VAL A 101 -52.43 -19.78 41.17
N ILE A 102 -53.65 -19.28 41.47
CA ILE A 102 -53.90 -18.22 42.45
C ILE A 102 -55.08 -18.67 43.32
N GLY A 103 -54.88 -18.73 44.64
CA GLY A 103 -55.92 -19.18 45.58
C GLY A 103 -56.46 -20.59 45.27
N GLY A 104 -55.61 -21.49 44.76
CA GLY A 104 -55.97 -22.85 44.36
C GLY A 104 -56.71 -22.98 43.01
N LYS A 105 -57.01 -21.86 42.33
CA LYS A 105 -57.66 -21.86 41.00
C LYS A 105 -56.61 -21.68 39.91
N THR A 106 -56.73 -22.46 38.83
CA THR A 106 -55.89 -22.32 37.65
C THR A 106 -56.51 -21.28 36.71
N ILE A 107 -55.72 -20.28 36.34
CA ILE A 107 -56.06 -19.24 35.38
C ILE A 107 -55.24 -19.47 34.12
N SER A 108 -55.92 -19.65 33.00
CA SER A 108 -55.29 -19.77 31.68
C SER A 108 -54.81 -18.41 31.20
N GLY A 109 -53.60 -18.36 30.69
CA GLY A 109 -52.97 -17.16 30.15
C GLY A 109 -52.67 -17.26 28.65
N PRO A 110 -51.86 -16.33 28.12
CA PRO A 110 -51.52 -16.24 26.71
C PRO A 110 -50.61 -17.40 26.27
N SER A 111 -50.56 -17.64 24.95
CA SER A 111 -49.59 -18.54 24.33
C SER A 111 -48.23 -17.87 24.13
N PHE A 112 -47.19 -18.68 24.06
CA PHE A 112 -45.81 -18.26 23.80
C PHE A 112 -45.08 -19.25 22.89
N ILE A 113 -44.08 -18.76 22.18
CA ILE A 113 -43.11 -19.54 21.41
C ILE A 113 -41.82 -19.61 22.23
N TYR A 114 -41.40 -20.81 22.59
CA TYR A 114 -40.13 -21.04 23.25
C TYR A 114 -39.03 -21.24 22.21
N VAL A 115 -37.97 -20.43 22.30
CA VAL A 115 -36.77 -20.55 21.49
C VAL A 115 -35.65 -21.04 22.39
N SER A 116 -35.10 -22.22 22.10
CA SER A 116 -33.91 -22.71 22.81
C SER A 116 -32.70 -21.84 22.45
N ILE A 117 -31.82 -21.58 23.42
CA ILE A 117 -30.59 -20.81 23.19
C ILE A 117 -29.76 -21.54 22.13
N PRO A 118 -29.50 -20.92 20.97
CA PRO A 118 -28.79 -21.57 19.89
C PRO A 118 -27.29 -21.67 20.22
N LYS A 119 -26.61 -22.65 19.64
CA LYS A 119 -25.17 -22.89 19.85
C LYS A 119 -24.54 -23.40 18.56
N ILE A 120 -23.40 -22.83 18.17
CA ILE A 120 -22.54 -23.43 17.13
C ILE A 120 -21.63 -24.45 17.81
N THR A 121 -21.64 -25.69 17.32
CA THR A 121 -20.74 -26.76 17.80
C THR A 121 -19.49 -26.89 16.93
N ALA A 122 -19.64 -26.79 15.61
CA ALA A 122 -18.51 -26.82 14.67
C ALA A 122 -18.86 -26.14 13.36
N ILE A 123 -17.82 -25.72 12.63
CA ILE A 123 -17.91 -25.34 11.22
C ILE A 123 -16.93 -26.20 10.42
N SER A 124 -17.33 -26.60 9.20
CA SER A 124 -16.48 -27.40 8.32
C SER A 124 -16.83 -27.15 6.85
N PRO A 125 -15.84 -26.93 5.97
CA PRO A 125 -14.43 -26.72 6.28
C PRO A 125 -14.17 -25.38 6.99
N THR A 126 -13.03 -25.25 7.69
CA THR A 126 -12.61 -24.00 8.35
C THR A 126 -11.78 -23.09 7.44
N VAL A 127 -11.19 -23.63 6.37
CA VAL A 127 -10.51 -22.88 5.30
C VAL A 127 -11.40 -22.90 4.07
N VAL A 128 -11.80 -21.74 3.57
CA VAL A 128 -12.86 -21.58 2.58
C VAL A 128 -12.52 -20.50 1.57
N SER A 129 -13.19 -20.52 0.41
CA SER A 129 -13.13 -19.45 -0.58
C SER A 129 -14.55 -19.00 -0.96
N GLU A 130 -14.65 -17.88 -1.68
CA GLU A 130 -15.90 -17.49 -2.34
C GLU A 130 -16.50 -18.67 -3.14
N GLY A 131 -17.82 -18.86 -3.01
CA GLY A 131 -18.58 -19.91 -3.68
C GLY A 131 -18.49 -21.30 -3.04
N SER A 132 -17.56 -21.53 -2.10
CA SER A 132 -17.50 -22.79 -1.35
C SER A 132 -18.69 -22.93 -0.38
N VAL A 133 -19.07 -24.17 -0.06
CA VAL A 133 -20.14 -24.46 0.91
C VAL A 133 -19.53 -24.78 2.27
N VAL A 134 -19.92 -24.02 3.29
CA VAL A 134 -19.61 -24.27 4.70
C VAL A 134 -20.79 -24.93 5.38
N THR A 135 -20.52 -26.02 6.10
CA THR A 135 -21.49 -26.65 7.01
C THR A 135 -21.26 -26.14 8.43
N ILE A 136 -22.27 -25.53 9.02
CA ILE A 136 -22.30 -25.07 10.42
C ILE A 136 -23.21 -26.02 11.18
N THR A 137 -22.67 -26.74 12.16
CA THR A 137 -23.43 -27.64 13.03
C THR A 137 -23.67 -27.00 14.38
N GLY A 138 -24.77 -27.38 15.03
CA GLY A 138 -25.15 -26.77 16.29
C GLY A 138 -26.49 -27.25 16.84
N THR A 139 -27.07 -26.42 17.70
CA THR A 139 -28.44 -26.56 18.21
C THR A 139 -29.18 -25.25 18.05
N GLY A 140 -30.49 -25.30 17.80
CA GLY A 140 -31.34 -24.11 17.68
C GLY A 140 -30.97 -23.19 16.50
N LEU A 141 -30.21 -23.66 15.51
CA LEU A 141 -29.70 -22.85 14.40
C LEU A 141 -30.80 -22.36 13.44
N GLN A 142 -31.99 -22.93 13.55
CA GLN A 142 -33.20 -22.52 12.85
C GLN A 142 -34.40 -22.82 13.75
N ALA A 143 -35.39 -21.92 13.78
CA ALA A 143 -36.65 -22.11 14.51
C ALA A 143 -37.83 -21.47 13.77
N SER A 144 -39.04 -21.96 14.02
CA SER A 144 -40.26 -21.42 13.41
C SER A 144 -40.51 -19.96 13.83
N GLY A 145 -40.84 -19.11 12.86
CA GLY A 145 -41.09 -17.67 13.10
C GLY A 145 -39.83 -16.82 13.25
N LEU A 146 -38.63 -17.40 13.07
CA LEU A 146 -37.35 -16.68 13.05
C LEU A 146 -36.71 -16.71 11.66
N THR A 147 -36.06 -15.62 11.29
CA THR A 147 -35.22 -15.56 10.09
C THR A 147 -33.76 -15.81 10.49
N THR A 148 -33.16 -16.85 9.91
CA THR A 148 -31.73 -17.15 10.10
C THR A 148 -30.90 -16.37 9.09
N VAL A 149 -29.89 -15.64 9.56
CA VAL A 149 -28.91 -14.96 8.73
C VAL A 149 -27.53 -15.43 9.15
N VAL A 150 -26.73 -15.88 8.18
CA VAL A 150 -25.34 -16.24 8.38
C VAL A 150 -24.47 -15.21 7.67
N SER A 151 -23.47 -14.67 8.37
CA SER A 151 -22.56 -13.67 7.83
C SER A 151 -21.11 -14.07 8.04
N PHE A 152 -20.27 -13.80 7.06
CA PHE A 152 -18.83 -14.04 7.02
C PHE A 152 -18.15 -12.69 7.15
N SER A 153 -17.58 -12.40 8.32
CA SER A 153 -16.99 -11.09 8.62
C SER A 153 -17.95 -9.92 8.31
N GLY A 154 -19.23 -10.09 8.64
CA GLY A 154 -20.29 -9.11 8.43
C GLY A 154 -20.94 -9.12 7.04
N ILE A 155 -20.42 -9.90 6.08
CA ILE A 155 -21.00 -10.04 4.74
C ILE A 155 -21.95 -11.24 4.73
N PRO A 156 -23.25 -11.07 4.42
CA PRO A 156 -24.20 -12.18 4.38
C PRO A 156 -23.81 -13.25 3.35
N GLY A 157 -23.79 -14.52 3.79
CA GLY A 157 -23.69 -15.67 2.90
C GLY A 157 -25.06 -16.16 2.44
N THR A 158 -25.10 -16.95 1.37
CA THR A 158 -26.35 -17.53 0.87
C THR A 158 -26.60 -18.87 1.56
N ILE A 159 -27.70 -19.00 2.30
CA ILE A 159 -28.09 -20.26 2.92
C ILE A 159 -28.62 -21.21 1.84
N ASP A 160 -27.93 -22.32 1.64
CA ASP A 160 -28.30 -23.41 0.72
C ASP A 160 -29.30 -24.37 1.40
N SER A 161 -29.06 -24.71 2.66
CA SER A 161 -30.02 -25.44 3.49
C SER A 161 -29.95 -25.02 4.96
N ALA A 162 -31.09 -25.12 5.66
CA ALA A 162 -31.18 -24.82 7.08
C ALA A 162 -32.09 -25.79 7.82
N THR A 163 -31.58 -26.32 8.93
CA THR A 163 -32.28 -27.15 9.90
C THR A 163 -31.95 -26.66 11.31
N PRO A 164 -32.69 -27.09 12.36
CA PRO A 164 -32.37 -26.71 13.73
C PRO A 164 -30.96 -27.10 14.21
N THR A 165 -30.30 -28.04 13.53
CA THR A 165 -28.98 -28.56 13.93
C THR A 165 -27.87 -28.35 12.90
N GLU A 166 -28.20 -27.90 11.68
CA GLU A 166 -27.25 -27.75 10.58
C GLU A 166 -27.66 -26.61 9.64
N LEU A 167 -26.70 -25.78 9.25
CA LEU A 167 -26.81 -24.81 8.17
C LEU A 167 -25.74 -25.10 7.11
N LYS A 168 -26.13 -25.17 5.84
CA LYS A 168 -25.19 -25.15 4.71
C LYS A 168 -25.25 -23.79 4.05
N VAL A 169 -24.10 -23.13 3.94
CA VAL A 169 -24.03 -21.73 3.52
C VAL A 169 -22.94 -21.56 2.47
N ILE A 170 -23.30 -20.96 1.34
CA ILE A 170 -22.37 -20.55 0.29
C ILE A 170 -21.64 -19.30 0.77
N VAL A 171 -20.32 -19.39 0.81
CA VAL A 171 -19.42 -18.35 1.33
C VAL A 171 -19.36 -17.19 0.33
N PRO A 172 -19.66 -15.95 0.75
CA PRO A 172 -19.45 -14.77 -0.08
C PRO A 172 -17.97 -14.40 -0.09
N LYS A 173 -17.57 -13.52 -1.00
CA LYS A 173 -16.26 -12.87 -0.91
C LYS A 173 -16.13 -12.10 0.40
N ALA A 174 -15.22 -12.51 1.27
CA ALA A 174 -15.02 -11.94 2.61
C ALA A 174 -13.55 -11.96 3.03
N ALA A 175 -13.22 -11.33 4.16
CA ALA A 175 -11.91 -11.46 4.82
C ALA A 175 -11.97 -12.54 5.90
N SER A 176 -10.86 -13.21 6.20
CA SER A 176 -10.74 -14.14 7.35
C SER A 176 -11.29 -13.52 8.63
N GLY A 177 -11.93 -14.32 9.47
CA GLY A 177 -12.57 -13.79 10.67
C GLY A 177 -13.54 -14.75 11.31
N LYS A 178 -14.73 -14.25 11.63
CA LYS A 178 -15.78 -15.03 12.29
C LYS A 178 -16.99 -15.18 11.40
N VAL A 179 -17.52 -16.40 11.35
CA VAL A 179 -18.89 -16.65 10.91
C VAL A 179 -19.81 -16.26 12.05
N THR A 180 -20.84 -15.46 11.78
CA THR A 180 -21.89 -15.12 12.75
C THR A 180 -23.23 -15.67 12.29
N VAL A 181 -23.98 -16.27 13.21
CA VAL A 181 -25.35 -16.75 12.95
C VAL A 181 -26.31 -15.93 13.82
N THR A 182 -27.28 -15.29 13.18
CA THR A 182 -28.28 -14.42 13.81
C THR A 182 -29.69 -14.94 13.54
N LEU A 183 -30.56 -14.95 14.55
CA LEU A 183 -31.97 -15.38 14.46
C LEU A 183 -32.93 -14.20 14.70
N ALA A 184 -33.23 -13.39 13.70
CA ALA A 184 -34.08 -12.21 13.90
C ALA A 184 -35.56 -12.58 14.21
N PRO A 185 -36.25 -11.88 15.14
CA PRO A 185 -35.84 -10.66 15.85
C PRO A 185 -35.04 -10.86 17.15
N GLN A 186 -34.79 -12.10 17.60
CA GLN A 186 -33.99 -12.39 18.79
C GLN A 186 -32.49 -12.48 18.46
N ILE A 187 -31.72 -11.45 18.82
CA ILE A 187 -30.29 -11.42 18.50
C ILE A 187 -29.50 -12.34 19.45
N PHE A 188 -29.12 -13.53 18.98
CA PHE A 188 -28.12 -14.40 19.61
C PHE A 188 -26.76 -14.18 18.96
N GLY A 189 -25.72 -13.89 19.76
CA GLY A 189 -24.36 -13.66 19.27
C GLY A 189 -23.54 -14.95 19.15
N LEU A 190 -23.82 -15.79 18.15
CA LEU A 190 -23.02 -16.99 17.90
C LEU A 190 -21.87 -16.69 16.95
N SER A 191 -20.66 -17.18 17.26
CA SER A 191 -19.55 -17.03 16.32
C SER A 191 -18.55 -18.19 16.35
N ALA A 192 -17.98 -18.50 15.19
CA ALA A 192 -16.89 -19.47 15.03
C ALA A 192 -15.85 -18.93 14.03
N PRO A 193 -14.54 -19.18 14.24
CA PRO A 193 -13.50 -18.64 13.38
C PRO A 193 -13.41 -19.41 12.05
N TYR A 194 -13.14 -18.69 10.96
CA TYR A 194 -12.85 -19.27 9.65
C TYR A 194 -11.70 -18.50 8.97
N THR A 195 -11.02 -19.20 8.08
CA THR A 195 -9.95 -18.66 7.24
C THR A 195 -10.45 -18.55 5.80
N TYR A 196 -10.39 -17.35 5.24
CA TYR A 196 -10.72 -17.09 3.84
C TYR A 196 -9.46 -17.11 2.99
N VAL A 197 -9.49 -17.82 1.87
CA VAL A 197 -8.41 -17.87 0.87
C VAL A 197 -8.99 -17.74 -0.55
N SER A 198 -8.14 -17.31 -1.49
CA SER A 198 -8.48 -17.29 -2.91
C SER A 198 -8.82 -18.70 -3.44
N PRO A 199 -9.78 -18.85 -4.37
CA PRO A 199 -10.23 -20.17 -4.85
C PRO A 199 -9.11 -21.08 -5.39
N GLY A 200 -8.09 -20.49 -6.01
CA GLY A 200 -6.92 -21.22 -6.53
C GLY A 200 -6.03 -21.88 -5.46
N LEU A 201 -6.30 -21.62 -4.18
CA LEU A 201 -5.55 -22.17 -3.04
C LEU A 201 -6.26 -23.34 -2.35
N LEU A 202 -7.41 -23.78 -2.86
CA LEU A 202 -8.13 -24.96 -2.35
C LEU A 202 -7.69 -26.29 -2.98
N ALA A 203 -6.72 -26.25 -3.89
CA ALA A 203 -6.12 -27.41 -4.51
C ALA A 203 -4.59 -27.24 -4.59
N PRO A 204 -3.81 -28.34 -4.66
CA PRO A 204 -2.38 -28.24 -4.87
C PRO A 204 -2.02 -27.50 -6.16
N TYR A 205 -0.91 -26.77 -6.14
CA TYR A 205 -0.41 -26.03 -7.29
C TYR A 205 -0.18 -26.97 -8.49
N SER A 206 -0.62 -26.55 -9.67
CA SER A 206 -0.49 -27.30 -10.91
C SER A 206 0.24 -26.52 -12.01
N ASN A 207 -0.12 -25.26 -12.24
CA ASN A 207 0.56 -24.33 -13.15
C ASN A 207 0.14 -22.88 -12.89
N GLY A 208 0.78 -21.94 -13.59
CA GLY A 208 0.40 -20.52 -13.62
C GLY A 208 1.02 -19.70 -12.49
N SER A 209 0.48 -18.51 -12.28
CA SER A 209 0.93 -17.58 -11.24
C SER A 209 0.37 -17.95 -9.88
N VAL A 210 1.12 -17.63 -8.82
CA VAL A 210 0.74 -17.76 -7.42
C VAL A 210 0.61 -16.35 -6.83
N ILE A 211 -0.57 -16.02 -6.33
CA ILE A 211 -0.87 -14.72 -5.72
C ILE A 211 -1.29 -14.98 -4.27
N LEU A 212 -0.55 -14.40 -3.33
CA LEU A 212 -0.73 -14.55 -1.89
C LEU A 212 -0.90 -13.15 -1.29
N THR A 213 -2.08 -12.87 -0.76
CA THR A 213 -2.54 -11.54 -0.29
C THR A 213 -2.67 -11.42 1.23
N SER A 214 -2.43 -12.51 1.96
CA SER A 214 -2.49 -12.56 3.42
C SER A 214 -1.62 -13.70 3.97
N GLN A 215 -1.31 -13.67 5.27
CA GLN A 215 -0.52 -14.74 5.90
C GLN A 215 -1.27 -16.08 5.82
N ALA A 216 -2.59 -16.05 5.95
CA ALA A 216 -3.41 -17.25 5.86
C ALA A 216 -3.34 -17.92 4.48
N GLU A 217 -3.22 -17.14 3.40
CA GLU A 217 -3.03 -17.66 2.05
C GLU A 217 -1.63 -18.27 1.86
N VAL A 218 -0.60 -17.66 2.46
CA VAL A 218 0.76 -18.24 2.48
C VAL A 218 0.72 -19.62 3.15
N ASP A 219 0.12 -19.70 4.33
CA ASP A 219 0.04 -20.94 5.12
C ASP A 219 -0.76 -22.02 4.36
N ALA A 220 -1.92 -21.65 3.80
CA ALA A 220 -2.75 -22.57 3.01
C ALA A 220 -2.04 -23.09 1.75
N PHE A 221 -1.31 -22.22 1.03
CA PHE A 221 -0.52 -22.63 -0.13
C PHE A 221 0.55 -23.66 0.25
N VAL A 222 1.24 -23.43 1.37
CA VAL A 222 2.27 -24.35 1.87
C VAL A 222 1.66 -25.69 2.27
N ASP A 223 0.54 -25.68 3.00
CA ASP A 223 -0.14 -26.89 3.44
C ASP A 223 -0.66 -27.73 2.27
N MET A 224 -1.28 -27.10 1.26
CA MET A 224 -1.75 -27.80 0.05
C MET A 224 -0.63 -28.43 -0.79
N ASN A 225 0.61 -27.94 -0.62
CA ASN A 225 1.77 -28.39 -1.38
C ASN A 225 2.83 -29.07 -0.51
N LYS A 226 2.46 -29.48 0.71
CA LYS A 226 3.35 -30.13 1.66
C LYS A 226 4.04 -31.34 1.04
N GLY A 227 5.36 -31.41 1.16
CA GLY A 227 6.19 -32.49 0.63
C GLY A 227 6.51 -32.40 -0.87
N LYS A 228 6.10 -31.33 -1.55
CA LYS A 228 6.44 -31.08 -2.96
C LYS A 228 7.62 -30.13 -3.10
N GLN A 229 8.26 -30.17 -4.26
CA GLN A 229 9.16 -29.14 -4.76
C GLN A 229 8.52 -28.55 -6.01
N LEU A 230 8.29 -27.24 -6.00
CA LEU A 230 7.49 -26.56 -7.00
C LEU A 230 8.37 -25.75 -7.95
N GLN A 231 7.94 -25.71 -9.21
CA GLN A 231 8.41 -24.80 -10.23
C GLN A 231 7.23 -23.94 -10.66
N VAL A 232 7.22 -22.69 -10.26
CA VAL A 232 6.13 -21.77 -10.61
C VAL A 232 6.31 -21.32 -12.06
N THR A 233 5.36 -21.66 -12.93
CA THR A 233 5.41 -21.37 -14.37
C THR A 233 4.89 -19.97 -14.73
N GLY A 234 4.40 -19.22 -13.74
CA GLY A 234 4.00 -17.82 -13.86
C GLY A 234 4.73 -16.92 -12.86
N ASP A 235 4.03 -15.90 -12.38
CA ASP A 235 4.54 -14.96 -11.37
C ASP A 235 4.31 -15.51 -9.95
N LEU A 236 5.13 -15.07 -9.00
CA LEU A 236 4.86 -15.17 -7.56
C LEU A 236 4.64 -13.76 -7.03
N GLU A 237 3.41 -13.43 -6.65
CA GLU A 237 3.04 -12.17 -6.02
C GLU A 237 2.70 -12.37 -4.54
N ILE A 238 3.43 -11.68 -3.67
CA ILE A 238 3.25 -11.68 -2.23
C ILE A 238 2.93 -10.25 -1.82
N SER A 239 1.72 -10.04 -1.31
CA SER A 239 1.26 -8.73 -0.86
C SER A 239 0.39 -8.85 0.37
N GLY A 240 0.35 -7.85 1.24
CA GLY A 240 -0.51 -7.89 2.43
C GLY A 240 0.25 -7.56 3.71
N GLY A 241 -0.25 -6.58 4.45
CA GLY A 241 0.43 -6.07 5.65
C GLY A 241 0.47 -7.04 6.81
N ASP A 242 -0.36 -8.10 6.80
CA ASP A 242 -0.37 -9.16 7.80
C ASP A 242 0.65 -10.27 7.53
N ILE A 243 1.24 -10.33 6.32
CA ILE A 243 2.29 -11.29 5.99
C ILE A 243 3.57 -10.95 6.74
N ASN A 244 3.93 -11.83 7.67
CA ASN A 244 5.11 -11.71 8.53
C ASN A 244 6.09 -12.88 8.37
N SER A 245 5.68 -13.96 7.68
CA SER A 245 6.56 -15.10 7.37
C SER A 245 6.23 -15.69 6.00
N VAL A 246 7.29 -15.96 5.23
CA VAL A 246 7.24 -16.72 3.97
C VAL A 246 8.18 -17.93 3.99
N ALA A 247 8.64 -18.34 5.16
CA ALA A 247 9.63 -19.42 5.31
C ALA A 247 9.16 -20.74 4.68
N GLY A 248 7.86 -21.05 4.79
CA GLY A 248 7.25 -22.24 4.19
C GLY A 248 7.30 -22.26 2.65
N LEU A 249 7.49 -21.11 1.99
CA LEU A 249 7.63 -21.04 0.53
C LEU A 249 8.96 -21.59 0.02
N SER A 250 9.84 -22.11 0.90
CA SER A 250 11.07 -22.83 0.52
C SER A 250 10.80 -24.11 -0.29
N ILE A 251 9.54 -24.52 -0.44
CA ILE A 251 9.11 -25.54 -1.41
C ILE A 251 9.24 -25.06 -2.87
N ILE A 252 9.36 -23.75 -3.13
CA ILE A 252 9.51 -23.19 -4.49
C ILE A 252 10.99 -23.13 -4.87
N THR A 253 11.34 -23.81 -5.96
CA THR A 253 12.73 -23.95 -6.44
C THR A 253 13.05 -23.05 -7.63
N SER A 254 12.04 -22.69 -8.42
CA SER A 254 12.17 -21.82 -9.59
C SER A 254 10.87 -21.08 -9.87
N ILE A 255 10.97 -19.86 -10.37
CA ILE A 255 9.84 -19.04 -10.82
C ILE A 255 10.20 -18.53 -12.23
N SER A 256 9.41 -18.85 -13.26
CA SER A 256 9.71 -18.36 -14.61
C SER A 256 9.31 -16.91 -14.84
N GLY A 257 8.32 -16.43 -14.10
CA GLY A 257 7.84 -15.05 -14.13
C GLY A 257 8.47 -14.16 -13.06
N LYS A 258 7.76 -13.11 -12.73
CA LYS A 258 8.16 -12.10 -11.75
C LYS A 258 8.01 -12.61 -10.31
N VAL A 259 9.01 -12.33 -9.48
CA VAL A 259 8.93 -12.46 -8.01
C VAL A 259 8.64 -11.07 -7.45
N SER A 260 7.46 -10.88 -6.86
CA SER A 260 6.96 -9.59 -6.41
C SER A 260 6.61 -9.62 -4.94
N PHE A 261 7.22 -8.71 -4.16
CA PHE A 261 6.82 -8.40 -2.80
C PHE A 261 6.28 -6.97 -2.75
N ARG A 262 5.05 -6.78 -2.27
CA ARG A 262 4.40 -5.47 -2.21
C ARG A 262 3.69 -5.23 -0.87
N ASN A 263 4.02 -4.15 -0.18
CA ASN A 263 3.36 -3.75 1.08
C ASN A 263 3.42 -4.84 2.17
N VAL A 264 4.61 -5.42 2.36
CA VAL A 264 4.90 -6.48 3.34
C VAL A 264 5.94 -5.98 4.36
N GLU A 265 5.68 -4.83 4.96
CA GLU A 265 6.63 -4.12 5.83
C GLU A 265 7.00 -4.89 7.13
N GLY A 266 6.12 -5.81 7.54
CA GLY A 266 6.32 -6.74 8.65
C GLY A 266 7.21 -7.94 8.34
N LEU A 267 7.43 -8.26 7.05
CA LEU A 267 8.21 -9.42 6.63
C LEU A 267 9.72 -9.12 6.70
N ALA A 268 10.41 -9.67 7.69
CA ALA A 268 11.84 -9.40 7.93
C ALA A 268 12.78 -10.22 7.04
N ASP A 269 12.37 -11.42 6.63
CA ASP A 269 13.16 -12.37 5.86
C ASP A 269 12.32 -13.13 4.81
N ALA A 270 13.00 -13.64 3.78
CA ALA A 270 12.41 -14.48 2.75
C ALA A 270 13.40 -15.60 2.37
N PRO A 271 13.53 -16.66 3.19
CA PRO A 271 14.59 -17.66 3.06
C PRO A 271 14.64 -18.34 1.69
N PHE A 272 13.49 -18.59 1.07
CA PHE A 272 13.41 -19.26 -0.24
C PHE A 272 14.11 -18.50 -1.37
N LEU A 273 14.34 -17.19 -1.24
CA LEU A 273 15.11 -16.41 -2.21
C LEU A 273 16.53 -16.95 -2.35
N SER A 274 17.13 -17.43 -1.26
CA SER A 274 18.50 -17.96 -1.25
C SER A 274 18.65 -19.29 -1.98
N THR A 275 17.56 -20.03 -2.14
CA THR A 275 17.53 -21.33 -2.82
C THR A 275 16.97 -21.24 -4.24
N LEU A 276 16.41 -20.11 -4.63
CA LEU A 276 15.78 -19.91 -5.93
C LEU A 276 16.82 -20.01 -7.05
N SER A 277 16.59 -20.93 -7.99
CA SER A 277 17.49 -21.21 -9.13
C SER A 277 17.17 -20.39 -10.39
N LYS A 278 15.94 -19.89 -10.50
CA LYS A 278 15.45 -19.10 -11.62
C LYS A 278 14.38 -18.11 -11.17
N ALA A 279 14.45 -16.89 -11.71
CA ALA A 279 13.46 -15.83 -11.60
C ALA A 279 13.40 -15.07 -12.93
N GLY A 280 12.22 -14.63 -13.35
CA GLY A 280 12.04 -13.81 -14.56
C GLY A 280 12.29 -12.32 -14.32
N GLU A 281 11.75 -11.77 -13.23
CA GLU A 281 11.98 -10.39 -12.77
C GLU A 281 11.95 -10.36 -11.24
N LEU A 282 12.64 -9.42 -10.60
CA LEU A 282 12.63 -9.23 -9.16
C LEU A 282 12.06 -7.84 -8.82
N SER A 283 11.02 -7.80 -7.99
CA SER A 283 10.35 -6.56 -7.60
C SER A 283 10.04 -6.54 -6.11
N PHE A 284 10.60 -5.58 -5.39
CA PHE A 284 10.40 -5.42 -3.96
C PHE A 284 9.97 -3.99 -3.66
N VAL A 285 8.74 -3.81 -3.17
CA VAL A 285 8.12 -2.50 -3.01
C VAL A 285 7.47 -2.41 -1.63
N TYR A 286 7.93 -1.50 -0.78
CA TYR A 286 7.47 -1.43 0.63
C TYR A 286 7.58 -2.79 1.35
N ALA A 287 8.71 -3.48 1.16
CA ALA A 287 8.99 -4.76 1.79
C ALA A 287 9.91 -4.56 3.01
N GLY A 288 9.62 -5.29 4.10
CA GLY A 288 10.35 -5.20 5.36
C GLY A 288 11.71 -5.94 5.39
N LEU A 289 12.10 -6.57 4.27
CA LEU A 289 13.26 -7.46 4.22
C LEU A 289 14.55 -6.69 4.53
N THR A 290 15.37 -7.28 5.41
CA THR A 290 16.65 -6.70 5.83
C THR A 290 17.79 -7.02 4.86
N SER A 291 17.66 -8.11 4.11
CA SER A 291 18.62 -8.58 3.12
C SER A 291 17.90 -9.24 1.94
N LEU A 292 18.54 -9.21 0.78
CA LEU A 292 18.16 -10.01 -0.38
C LEU A 292 19.30 -10.98 -0.69
N ASN A 293 19.12 -12.27 -0.39
CA ASN A 293 20.07 -13.31 -0.75
C ASN A 293 19.59 -14.04 -2.00
N LEU A 294 20.30 -13.85 -3.10
CA LEU A 294 19.94 -14.27 -4.46
C LEU A 294 21.08 -15.03 -5.15
N ASN A 295 22.09 -15.49 -4.38
CA ASN A 295 23.31 -16.07 -4.94
C ASN A 295 23.08 -17.35 -5.78
N ASN A 296 21.95 -18.04 -5.60
CA ASN A 296 21.62 -19.22 -6.39
C ASN A 296 21.00 -18.90 -7.76
N LEU A 297 20.63 -17.64 -8.02
CA LEU A 297 20.15 -17.19 -9.32
C LEU A 297 21.34 -17.03 -10.28
N GLN A 298 21.53 -18.03 -11.14
CA GLN A 298 22.57 -18.01 -12.18
C GLN A 298 21.95 -17.66 -13.53
N GLY A 299 22.64 -16.83 -14.33
CA GLY A 299 22.17 -16.44 -15.66
C GLY A 299 20.90 -15.58 -15.66
N PHE A 300 20.64 -14.84 -14.57
CA PHE A 300 19.50 -13.94 -14.46
C PHE A 300 19.63 -12.76 -15.46
N THR A 301 18.60 -12.58 -16.28
CA THR A 301 18.52 -11.50 -17.29
C THR A 301 17.35 -10.54 -17.06
N GLY A 302 16.59 -10.77 -15.98
CA GLY A 302 15.43 -9.98 -15.61
C GLY A 302 15.76 -8.57 -15.12
N GLY A 303 14.70 -7.81 -14.86
CA GLY A 303 14.79 -6.52 -14.19
C GLY A 303 14.90 -6.67 -12.67
N ILE A 304 15.57 -5.72 -12.02
CA ILE A 304 15.58 -5.59 -10.57
C ILE A 304 14.96 -4.25 -10.21
N TYR A 305 13.80 -4.28 -9.56
CA TYR A 305 13.10 -3.10 -9.07
C TYR A 305 12.98 -3.15 -7.55
N VAL A 306 13.71 -2.28 -6.87
CA VAL A 306 13.64 -2.12 -5.42
C VAL A 306 13.18 -0.70 -5.11
N ASN A 307 12.10 -0.56 -4.33
CA ASN A 307 11.52 0.73 -4.01
C ASN A 307 11.00 0.78 -2.57
N ASN A 308 11.40 1.80 -1.81
CA ASN A 308 10.96 2.02 -0.43
C ASN A 308 11.23 0.81 0.49
N MET A 309 12.41 0.20 0.38
CA MET A 309 12.86 -0.82 1.33
C MET A 309 13.75 -0.19 2.39
N ALA A 310 13.12 0.49 3.36
CA ALA A 310 13.81 1.27 4.38
C ALA A 310 14.76 0.44 5.27
N LYS A 311 14.52 -0.87 5.39
CA LYS A 311 15.30 -1.81 6.23
C LYS A 311 16.38 -2.57 5.44
N LEU A 312 16.41 -2.47 4.12
CA LEU A 312 17.33 -3.24 3.28
C LEU A 312 18.77 -2.74 3.49
N SER A 313 19.61 -3.61 4.01
CA SER A 313 21.01 -3.31 4.34
C SER A 313 22.03 -4.06 3.48
N SER A 314 21.63 -5.17 2.86
CA SER A 314 22.52 -6.00 2.05
C SER A 314 21.80 -6.69 0.88
N VAL A 315 22.52 -6.82 -0.23
CA VAL A 315 22.09 -7.60 -1.40
C VAL A 315 23.24 -8.51 -1.79
N ASN A 316 23.01 -9.82 -1.72
CA ASN A 316 23.96 -10.83 -2.12
C ASN A 316 23.49 -11.44 -3.44
N PHE A 317 24.14 -11.08 -4.55
CA PHE A 317 23.75 -11.55 -5.88
C PHE A 317 24.99 -11.79 -6.77
N SER A 318 25.79 -12.80 -6.43
CA SER A 318 27.04 -13.10 -7.14
C SER A 318 26.85 -13.52 -8.60
N GLY A 319 25.69 -14.08 -8.96
CA GLY A 319 25.34 -14.51 -10.31
C GLY A 319 24.84 -13.40 -11.25
N LEU A 320 24.81 -12.14 -10.80
CA LEU A 320 24.29 -11.02 -11.58
C LEU A 320 25.31 -10.57 -12.65
N THR A 321 25.02 -10.85 -13.92
CA THR A 321 25.92 -10.52 -15.03
C THR A 321 25.28 -9.66 -16.12
N ALA A 322 24.02 -9.91 -16.47
CA ALA A 322 23.34 -9.23 -17.58
C ALA A 322 21.85 -8.91 -17.30
N PRO A 323 21.50 -8.21 -16.20
CA PRO A 323 20.11 -7.83 -15.94
C PRO A 323 19.59 -6.87 -17.01
N SER A 324 18.27 -6.87 -17.26
CA SER A 324 17.67 -5.95 -18.23
C SER A 324 17.66 -4.50 -17.73
N TYR A 325 17.49 -4.29 -16.42
CA TYR A 325 17.63 -3.00 -15.74
C TYR A 325 17.82 -3.21 -14.24
N ILE A 326 18.39 -2.20 -13.57
CA ILE A 326 18.51 -2.13 -12.12
C ILE A 326 17.96 -0.79 -11.65
N SER A 327 17.01 -0.81 -10.72
CA SER A 327 16.46 0.39 -10.09
C SER A 327 16.38 0.21 -8.58
N LEU A 328 17.16 1.00 -7.85
CA LEU A 328 17.21 1.01 -6.39
C LEU A 328 16.79 2.38 -5.89
N ASN A 329 15.57 2.47 -5.36
CA ASN A 329 14.96 3.73 -4.92
C ASN A 329 14.61 3.66 -3.44
N TYR A 330 14.97 4.71 -2.70
CA TYR A 330 14.65 4.86 -1.28
C TYR A 330 15.12 3.64 -0.46
N THR A 331 16.43 3.36 -0.56
CA THR A 331 17.14 2.29 0.15
C THR A 331 18.26 2.87 1.02
N PRO A 332 17.92 3.64 2.08
CA PRO A 332 18.88 4.46 2.82
C PRO A 332 19.92 3.64 3.61
N LEU A 333 19.65 2.36 3.91
CA LEU A 333 20.58 1.48 4.63
C LEU A 333 21.44 0.61 3.71
N LEU A 334 21.18 0.60 2.40
CA LEU A 334 21.97 -0.16 1.44
C LEU A 334 23.23 0.62 1.09
N THR A 335 24.32 0.35 1.81
CA THR A 335 25.57 1.10 1.71
C THR A 335 26.59 0.50 0.73
N ASP A 336 26.49 -0.80 0.48
CA ASP A 336 27.36 -1.55 -0.43
C ASP A 336 26.59 -2.00 -1.67
N LEU A 337 27.15 -1.69 -2.84
CA LEU A 337 26.66 -2.09 -4.16
C LEU A 337 27.62 -3.05 -4.87
N GLY A 338 28.47 -3.78 -4.13
CA GLY A 338 29.47 -4.70 -4.67
C GLY A 338 28.91 -5.78 -5.60
N PHE A 339 27.63 -6.14 -5.45
CA PHE A 339 26.93 -7.07 -6.35
C PHE A 339 26.81 -6.56 -7.81
N LEU A 340 27.05 -5.28 -8.06
CA LEU A 340 27.07 -4.69 -9.41
C LEU A 340 28.43 -4.83 -10.11
N SER A 341 29.49 -5.27 -9.42
CA SER A 341 30.85 -5.28 -9.95
C SER A 341 31.06 -6.23 -11.15
N ASN A 342 30.25 -7.29 -11.26
CA ASN A 342 30.37 -8.31 -12.30
C ASN A 342 29.43 -8.07 -13.51
N ILE A 343 28.65 -6.99 -13.52
CA ILE A 343 27.73 -6.73 -14.63
C ILE A 343 28.51 -6.34 -15.90
N THR A 344 28.17 -6.98 -17.01
CA THR A 344 28.81 -6.75 -18.32
C THR A 344 27.86 -6.08 -19.32
N SER A 345 26.55 -6.25 -19.14
CA SER A 345 25.51 -5.51 -19.85
C SER A 345 24.33 -5.20 -18.93
N THR A 346 23.67 -4.07 -19.18
CA THR A 346 22.35 -3.76 -18.62
C THR A 346 21.72 -2.65 -19.44
N GLY A 347 20.39 -2.60 -19.48
CA GLY A 347 19.67 -1.50 -20.11
C GLY A 347 19.84 -0.21 -19.34
N SER A 348 19.63 -0.23 -18.03
CA SER A 348 19.77 0.97 -17.19
C SER A 348 20.19 0.67 -15.76
N ILE A 349 20.80 1.66 -15.13
CA ILE A 349 21.09 1.70 -13.70
C ILE A 349 20.48 2.98 -13.15
N SER A 350 19.53 2.85 -12.23
CA SER A 350 18.89 3.96 -11.55
C SER A 350 19.05 3.82 -10.04
N LEU A 351 19.60 4.86 -9.40
CA LEU A 351 19.78 4.96 -7.96
C LEU A 351 19.13 6.24 -7.45
N THR A 352 18.12 6.14 -6.59
CA THR A 352 17.47 7.31 -5.99
C THR A 352 17.48 7.21 -4.48
N ASN A 353 18.04 8.20 -3.78
CA ASN A 353 18.04 8.26 -2.31
C ASN A 353 18.53 6.95 -1.65
N THR A 354 19.66 6.43 -2.15
CA THR A 354 20.31 5.23 -1.60
C THR A 354 21.37 5.60 -0.57
N GLY A 355 21.68 4.68 0.35
CA GLY A 355 22.78 4.80 1.30
C GLY A 355 24.17 4.52 0.73
N ALA A 356 24.26 4.24 -0.58
CA ALA A 356 25.47 3.73 -1.20
C ALA A 356 26.63 4.73 -1.13
N ARG A 357 27.81 4.25 -0.73
CA ARG A 357 29.04 5.07 -0.71
C ARG A 357 29.77 5.07 -2.05
N MET A 358 29.65 3.98 -2.79
CA MET A 358 30.28 3.82 -4.09
C MET A 358 29.38 3.03 -5.05
N LEU A 359 29.45 3.39 -6.33
CA LEU A 359 28.93 2.59 -7.43
C LEU A 359 30.10 2.16 -8.31
N ARG A 360 30.29 0.84 -8.47
CA ARG A 360 31.35 0.26 -9.30
C ARG A 360 30.75 -0.78 -10.25
N ALA A 361 30.74 -0.46 -11.54
CA ALA A 361 30.27 -1.32 -12.63
C ALA A 361 31.31 -1.33 -13.77
N ASP A 362 32.56 -1.57 -13.42
CA ASP A 362 33.72 -1.41 -14.30
C ASP A 362 33.75 -2.36 -15.50
N ASN A 363 33.00 -3.46 -15.47
CA ASN A 363 32.94 -4.42 -16.57
C ASN A 363 31.86 -4.07 -17.62
N LEU A 364 31.06 -3.04 -17.37
CA LEU A 364 30.00 -2.59 -18.25
C LEU A 364 30.58 -1.83 -19.45
N THR A 365 30.25 -2.26 -20.67
CA THR A 365 30.78 -1.65 -21.91
C THR A 365 29.77 -0.77 -22.63
N THR A 366 28.48 -1.06 -22.50
CA THR A 366 27.38 -0.29 -23.09
C THR A 366 26.19 -0.22 -22.13
N ILE A 367 25.45 0.89 -22.17
CA ILE A 367 24.23 1.09 -21.36
C ILE A 367 23.28 2.07 -22.06
N ARG A 368 21.97 1.98 -21.83
CA ARG A 368 21.04 3.03 -22.30
C ARG A 368 21.05 4.25 -21.39
N SER A 369 20.93 4.06 -20.08
CA SER A 369 20.94 5.18 -19.12
C SER A 369 21.53 4.86 -17.74
N VAL A 370 22.18 5.86 -17.16
CA VAL A 370 22.60 5.93 -15.77
C VAL A 370 21.90 7.12 -15.14
N ASP A 371 21.05 6.89 -14.15
CA ASP A 371 20.26 7.94 -13.49
C ASP A 371 20.45 7.85 -11.97
N ILE A 372 21.30 8.71 -11.42
CA ILE A 372 21.66 8.73 -9.99
C ILE A 372 21.16 10.05 -9.39
N SER A 373 20.33 9.98 -8.36
CA SER A 373 19.75 11.16 -7.72
C SER A 373 19.66 11.06 -6.20
N GLY A 374 19.98 12.15 -5.49
CA GLY A 374 19.76 12.26 -4.04
C GLY A 374 20.60 11.29 -3.19
N CYS A 375 21.64 10.68 -3.75
CA CYS A 375 22.50 9.74 -3.03
C CYS A 375 23.55 10.53 -2.23
N ALA A 376 23.14 11.04 -1.07
CA ALA A 376 23.93 11.98 -0.26
C ALA A 376 25.27 11.41 0.25
N ALA A 377 25.37 10.09 0.41
CA ALA A 377 26.59 9.42 0.90
C ALA A 377 27.54 8.96 -0.22
N LEU A 378 27.14 9.10 -1.49
CA LEU A 378 27.88 8.58 -2.63
C LEU A 378 29.13 9.43 -2.89
N THR A 379 30.32 8.85 -2.75
CA THR A 379 31.60 9.55 -2.93
C THR A 379 32.26 9.24 -4.27
N SER A 380 31.92 8.10 -4.88
CA SER A 380 32.51 7.68 -6.15
C SER A 380 31.55 6.91 -7.06
N VAL A 381 31.68 7.14 -8.36
CA VAL A 381 31.02 6.36 -9.42
C VAL A 381 32.08 5.93 -10.43
N SER A 382 32.18 4.64 -10.71
CA SER A 382 33.10 4.10 -11.72
C SER A 382 32.37 3.13 -12.65
N MET A 383 32.50 3.42 -13.95
CA MET A 383 32.13 2.56 -15.07
C MET A 383 33.26 2.66 -16.09
N ARG A 384 34.49 2.41 -15.65
CA ARG A 384 35.71 2.77 -16.40
C ARG A 384 35.84 2.12 -17.77
N SER A 385 35.19 0.98 -18.02
CA SER A 385 35.19 0.31 -19.32
C SER A 385 33.97 0.65 -20.19
N LEU A 386 33.11 1.56 -19.74
CA LEU A 386 31.93 1.99 -20.50
C LEU A 386 32.40 2.78 -21.73
N ILE A 387 32.08 2.29 -22.92
CA ILE A 387 32.53 2.88 -24.19
C ILE A 387 31.51 3.89 -24.72
N THR A 388 30.22 3.57 -24.61
CA THR A 388 29.13 4.39 -25.17
C THR A 388 27.80 4.17 -24.46
N THR A 389 26.91 5.17 -24.57
CA THR A 389 25.49 5.03 -24.21
C THR A 389 24.62 4.83 -25.45
N THR A 390 23.60 3.97 -25.40
CA THR A 390 22.67 3.69 -26.52
C THR A 390 21.34 4.46 -26.44
N GLY A 391 21.19 5.34 -25.46
CA GLY A 391 20.00 6.18 -25.26
C GLY A 391 19.76 7.24 -26.33
N ASN A 392 18.60 7.89 -26.26
CA ASN A 392 18.24 9.09 -27.02
C ASN A 392 18.42 10.36 -26.16
N TYR A 393 17.92 11.50 -26.64
CA TYR A 393 18.04 12.81 -25.98
C TYR A 393 17.50 12.89 -24.53
N SER A 394 16.61 11.97 -24.11
CA SER A 394 16.07 11.92 -22.74
C SER A 394 16.72 10.86 -21.85
N SER A 395 17.73 10.16 -22.36
CA SER A 395 18.55 9.17 -21.64
C SER A 395 20.04 9.54 -21.74
N GLY A 396 20.94 8.77 -21.14
CA GLY A 396 22.37 9.09 -21.07
C GLY A 396 22.89 8.93 -19.64
N ILE A 397 23.75 9.83 -19.19
CA ILE A 397 24.31 9.83 -17.85
C ILE A 397 23.82 11.08 -17.11
N THR A 398 22.99 10.87 -16.08
CA THR A 398 22.51 11.90 -15.18
C THR A 398 22.92 11.57 -13.75
N ILE A 399 23.65 12.48 -13.12
CA ILE A 399 23.96 12.44 -11.70
C ILE A 399 23.54 13.77 -11.09
N SER A 400 22.62 13.73 -10.13
CA SER A 400 22.07 14.92 -9.49
C SER A 400 22.01 14.79 -7.97
N GLN A 401 22.19 15.91 -7.26
CA GLN A 401 21.98 15.99 -5.81
C GLN A 401 22.78 14.91 -5.04
N CYS A 402 24.04 14.73 -5.42
CA CYS A 402 24.99 13.82 -4.78
C CYS A 402 26.15 14.64 -4.21
N PRO A 403 25.93 15.42 -3.12
CA PRO A 403 26.86 16.45 -2.65
C PRO A 403 28.21 15.90 -2.14
N ALA A 404 28.30 14.61 -1.80
CA ALA A 404 29.55 13.97 -1.39
C ALA A 404 30.37 13.39 -2.57
N LEU A 405 29.83 13.43 -3.80
CA LEU A 405 30.44 12.80 -4.96
C LEU A 405 31.63 13.62 -5.44
N THR A 406 32.84 13.11 -5.24
CA THR A 406 34.10 13.78 -5.60
C THR A 406 34.78 13.14 -6.80
N THR A 407 34.53 11.86 -7.05
CA THR A 407 35.22 11.09 -8.09
C THR A 407 34.23 10.42 -9.04
N VAL A 408 34.44 10.64 -10.34
CA VAL A 408 33.76 9.89 -11.41
C VAL A 408 34.82 9.30 -12.34
N ASP A 409 34.64 8.06 -12.77
CA ASP A 409 35.55 7.39 -13.69
C ASP A 409 34.76 6.71 -14.82
N PHE A 410 34.74 7.40 -15.95
CA PHE A 410 34.20 6.97 -17.24
C PHE A 410 35.32 7.05 -18.29
N SER A 411 36.56 6.68 -17.92
CA SER A 411 37.76 6.97 -18.70
C SER A 411 37.78 6.35 -20.11
N ALA A 412 37.03 5.28 -20.37
CA ALA A 412 36.87 4.70 -21.72
C ALA A 412 35.69 5.29 -22.53
N LEU A 413 34.88 6.19 -21.94
CA LEU A 413 33.64 6.67 -22.54
C LEU A 413 33.94 7.64 -23.68
N THR A 414 33.68 7.21 -24.90
CA THR A 414 33.95 7.99 -26.11
C THR A 414 32.76 8.80 -26.57
N THR A 415 31.54 8.28 -26.37
CA THR A 415 30.29 8.90 -26.84
C THR A 415 29.16 8.75 -25.84
N VAL A 416 28.43 9.83 -25.59
CA VAL A 416 27.12 9.81 -24.91
C VAL A 416 26.05 10.19 -25.91
N ALA A 417 25.31 9.22 -26.47
CA ALA A 417 24.28 9.50 -27.48
C ALA A 417 23.18 10.48 -26.99
N GLY A 418 22.90 10.47 -25.68
CA GLY A 418 21.93 11.35 -25.05
C GLY A 418 22.56 12.48 -24.22
N LYS A 419 22.09 12.67 -22.99
CA LYS A 419 22.53 13.74 -22.09
C LYS A 419 23.69 13.30 -21.20
N LEU A 420 24.71 14.14 -21.05
CA LEU A 420 25.65 14.10 -19.93
C LEU A 420 25.31 15.25 -18.96
N SER A 421 24.86 14.89 -17.75
CA SER A 421 24.36 15.84 -16.76
C SER A 421 24.95 15.56 -15.39
N LEU A 422 25.71 16.51 -14.84
CA LEU A 422 26.23 16.46 -13.48
C LEU A 422 25.75 17.71 -12.73
N SER A 423 24.98 17.51 -11.66
CA SER A 423 24.39 18.61 -10.91
C SER A 423 24.41 18.41 -9.40
N GLY A 424 24.79 19.43 -8.63
CA GLY A 424 24.83 19.32 -7.17
C GLY A 424 25.80 18.24 -6.68
N THR A 425 26.98 18.16 -7.30
CA THR A 425 28.08 17.25 -6.93
C THR A 425 29.29 18.03 -6.39
N ALA A 426 30.26 17.31 -5.82
CA ALA A 426 31.52 17.85 -5.32
C ALA A 426 32.72 17.43 -6.18
N ILE A 427 32.50 17.11 -7.46
CA ILE A 427 33.60 16.83 -8.41
C ILE A 427 34.44 18.09 -8.59
N THR A 428 35.77 17.94 -8.68
CA THR A 428 36.68 19.07 -8.87
C THR A 428 37.03 19.34 -10.33
N GLY A 429 36.83 18.33 -11.19
CA GLY A 429 37.13 18.41 -12.61
C GLY A 429 36.40 17.31 -13.39
N MET A 430 36.62 17.33 -14.71
CA MET A 430 35.98 16.40 -15.65
C MET A 430 36.90 15.27 -16.12
N ASP A 431 38.00 14.98 -15.40
CA ASP A 431 39.05 14.03 -15.82
C ASP A 431 38.54 12.60 -16.05
N GLY A 432 37.46 12.24 -15.36
CA GLY A 432 36.73 10.99 -15.58
C GLY A 432 36.14 10.83 -16.98
N PHE A 433 36.10 11.88 -17.81
CA PHE A 433 35.56 11.89 -19.17
C PHE A 433 36.63 12.14 -20.24
N SER A 434 37.90 11.87 -19.94
CA SER A 434 39.06 12.17 -20.80
C SER A 434 39.02 11.60 -22.22
N ALA A 435 38.28 10.52 -22.48
CA ALA A 435 38.10 9.94 -23.82
C ALA A 435 36.89 10.50 -24.59
N LEU A 436 36.06 11.35 -23.97
CA LEU A 436 34.80 11.78 -24.53
C LEU A 436 35.01 12.68 -25.75
N THR A 437 34.46 12.27 -26.90
CA THR A 437 34.54 13.01 -28.18
C THR A 437 33.22 13.58 -28.64
N GLY A 438 32.10 13.00 -28.19
CA GLY A 438 30.76 13.49 -28.52
C GLY A 438 29.74 13.23 -27.42
N THR A 439 28.84 14.18 -27.20
CA THR A 439 27.66 14.00 -26.34
C THR A 439 26.42 14.62 -27.00
N GLY A 440 25.22 14.12 -26.72
CA GLY A 440 23.98 14.76 -27.18
C GLY A 440 23.74 16.12 -26.51
N SER A 441 24.02 16.22 -25.21
CA SER A 441 24.07 17.50 -24.47
C SER A 441 25.01 17.43 -23.29
N LEU A 442 25.45 18.60 -22.81
CA LEU A 442 26.29 18.75 -21.62
C LEU A 442 25.62 19.71 -20.64
N SER A 443 25.40 19.26 -19.41
CA SER A 443 24.80 20.07 -18.35
C SER A 443 25.62 19.94 -17.07
N LEU A 444 26.23 21.04 -16.63
CA LEU A 444 27.01 21.15 -15.40
C LEU A 444 26.39 22.24 -14.53
N SER A 445 25.70 21.86 -13.45
CA SER A 445 24.92 22.81 -12.67
C SER A 445 25.15 22.68 -11.17
N GLY A 446 25.48 23.74 -10.45
CA GLY A 446 25.53 23.68 -8.99
C GLY A 446 26.61 22.74 -8.45
N ASN A 447 27.68 22.47 -9.22
CA ASN A 447 28.80 21.65 -8.74
C ASN A 447 29.74 22.57 -7.95
N SER A 448 29.62 22.56 -6.62
CA SER A 448 30.24 23.57 -5.75
C SER A 448 31.77 23.54 -5.78
N GLU A 449 32.35 22.38 -6.09
CA GLU A 449 33.79 22.13 -6.08
C GLU A 449 34.44 22.11 -7.47
N LEU A 450 33.65 22.24 -8.54
CA LEU A 450 34.13 22.14 -9.92
C LEU A 450 35.03 23.34 -10.26
N GLN A 451 36.29 23.07 -10.56
CA GLN A 451 37.32 24.09 -10.82
C GLN A 451 37.68 24.22 -12.30
N ASN A 452 37.67 23.12 -13.06
CA ASN A 452 38.09 23.11 -14.45
C ASN A 452 37.36 22.04 -15.29
N LEU A 453 37.46 22.15 -16.61
CA LEU A 453 36.83 21.23 -17.56
C LEU A 453 37.86 20.43 -18.38
N GLN A 454 39.13 20.35 -17.96
CA GLN A 454 40.24 19.84 -18.79
C GLN A 454 40.04 18.41 -19.30
N GLY A 455 39.37 17.56 -18.52
CA GLY A 455 38.99 16.22 -18.96
C GLY A 455 38.06 16.19 -20.18
N LEU A 456 37.45 17.30 -20.58
CA LEU A 456 36.63 17.39 -21.79
C LEU A 456 37.42 17.82 -23.04
N LYS A 457 38.75 17.99 -22.98
CA LYS A 457 39.55 18.51 -24.11
C LYS A 457 39.37 17.78 -25.44
N ASN A 458 38.93 16.52 -25.42
CA ASN A 458 38.70 15.72 -26.63
C ASN A 458 37.29 15.86 -27.20
N LEU A 459 36.39 16.58 -26.50
CA LEU A 459 35.01 16.79 -26.89
C LEU A 459 34.93 17.68 -28.12
N LYS A 460 34.35 17.16 -29.20
CA LYS A 460 34.22 17.84 -30.49
C LYS A 460 32.78 18.13 -30.85
N THR A 461 31.88 17.20 -30.56
CA THR A 461 30.50 17.25 -31.07
C THR A 461 29.47 17.27 -29.96
N ILE A 462 28.56 18.25 -30.05
CA ILE A 462 27.27 18.21 -29.36
C ILE A 462 26.22 17.81 -30.40
N THR A 463 25.83 16.53 -30.39
CA THR A 463 25.19 15.88 -31.54
C THR A 463 23.66 15.97 -31.56
N SER A 464 23.00 16.13 -30.42
CA SER A 464 21.53 16.07 -30.40
C SER A 464 20.95 17.38 -30.93
N PRO A 465 20.15 17.36 -32.01
CA PRO A 465 19.53 18.57 -32.52
C PRO A 465 18.65 19.20 -31.45
N ALA A 466 18.75 20.52 -31.32
CA ALA A 466 18.00 21.30 -30.35
C ALA A 466 16.52 21.51 -30.73
N ILE A 467 16.04 20.97 -31.86
CA ILE A 467 14.71 21.28 -32.38
C ILE A 467 14.16 20.11 -33.21
N THR A 468 13.25 19.31 -32.65
CA THR A 468 12.27 18.60 -33.48
C THR A 468 11.15 19.59 -33.79
N SER A 469 11.31 20.35 -34.88
CA SER A 469 10.23 21.13 -35.45
C SER A 469 9.26 20.16 -36.14
N GLY A 470 8.21 19.78 -35.44
CA GLY A 470 7.17 18.91 -35.98
C GLY A 470 6.37 18.26 -34.87
N ALA A 471 5.30 18.93 -34.44
CA ALA A 471 4.25 18.41 -33.56
C ALA A 471 4.72 17.78 -32.24
N LEU A 472 4.86 18.58 -31.17
CA LEU A 472 4.97 18.05 -29.82
C LEU A 472 3.97 18.76 -28.89
N ALA A 473 2.91 18.05 -28.54
CA ALA A 473 2.29 18.22 -27.24
C ALA A 473 3.26 17.62 -26.21
N GLY A 474 3.91 18.46 -25.39
CA GLY A 474 4.86 18.04 -24.35
C GLY A 474 6.27 18.63 -24.48
N SER A 475 6.90 18.81 -23.32
CA SER A 475 8.22 19.40 -23.03
C SER A 475 9.19 19.57 -24.21
N VAL A 476 9.51 20.82 -24.57
CA VAL A 476 10.57 21.13 -25.54
C VAL A 476 11.92 20.95 -24.87
N VAL A 477 12.69 19.98 -25.35
CA VAL A 477 14.03 19.68 -24.83
C VAL A 477 15.07 20.47 -25.60
N PHE A 478 15.96 21.08 -24.83
CA PHE A 478 16.78 22.20 -25.24
C PHE A 478 18.25 21.83 -25.09
N ASN A 479 18.72 21.05 -26.06
CA ASN A 479 20.04 20.42 -26.01
C ASN A 479 21.15 21.38 -26.46
N GLY A 480 22.28 21.33 -25.76
CA GLY A 480 23.40 22.26 -25.91
C GLY A 480 24.37 22.09 -24.75
N VAL A 481 25.17 23.12 -24.50
CA VAL A 481 26.02 23.23 -23.31
C VAL A 481 25.36 24.17 -22.31
N ASN A 482 25.08 23.67 -21.12
CA ASN A 482 24.50 24.42 -20.01
C ASN A 482 25.48 24.35 -18.83
N ILE A 483 26.10 25.48 -18.46
CA ILE A 483 27.05 25.59 -17.35
C ILE A 483 26.52 26.65 -16.39
N LEU A 484 25.95 26.22 -15.26
CA LEU A 484 25.26 27.12 -14.33
C LEU A 484 25.75 26.96 -12.90
N LEU A 485 25.85 28.05 -12.14
CA LEU A 485 26.01 27.98 -10.68
C LEU A 485 27.22 27.11 -10.24
N ASN A 486 28.34 27.15 -10.96
CA ASN A 486 29.57 26.47 -10.55
C ASN A 486 30.54 27.52 -9.98
N PRO A 487 30.51 27.78 -8.65
CA PRO A 487 31.14 28.97 -8.09
C PRO A 487 32.67 28.96 -8.12
N LYS A 488 33.30 27.79 -8.28
CA LYS A 488 34.77 27.63 -8.35
C LYS A 488 35.32 27.46 -9.76
N LEU A 489 34.46 27.43 -10.78
CA LEU A 489 34.89 27.27 -12.17
C LEU A 489 35.50 28.60 -12.65
N THR A 490 36.76 28.58 -13.07
CA THR A 490 37.49 29.81 -13.44
C THR A 490 37.66 30.01 -14.95
N SER A 491 37.66 28.92 -15.72
CA SER A 491 37.87 28.90 -17.17
C SER A 491 37.00 27.84 -17.86
N LEU A 492 36.66 28.09 -19.12
CA LEU A 492 36.06 27.10 -20.03
C LEU A 492 37.09 26.18 -20.72
N ASP A 493 38.36 26.27 -20.32
CA ASP A 493 39.42 25.40 -20.81
C ASP A 493 39.04 23.93 -20.61
N GLY A 494 39.15 23.17 -21.71
CA GLY A 494 38.59 21.84 -21.85
C GLY A 494 37.50 21.77 -22.92
N LEU A 495 36.86 22.89 -23.28
CA LEU A 495 35.85 22.93 -24.35
C LEU A 495 36.36 23.50 -25.68
N GLN A 496 37.65 23.81 -25.78
CA GLN A 496 38.25 24.51 -26.94
C GLN A 496 38.11 23.77 -28.27
N ASN A 497 37.91 22.45 -28.24
CA ASN A 497 37.82 21.63 -29.44
C ASN A 497 36.38 21.36 -29.89
N VAL A 498 35.37 21.94 -29.22
CA VAL A 498 33.96 21.75 -29.57
C VAL A 498 33.62 22.48 -30.86
N THR A 499 33.48 21.78 -31.97
CA THR A 499 33.17 22.38 -33.28
C THR A 499 31.68 22.49 -33.57
N THR A 500 30.88 21.59 -32.99
CA THR A 500 29.42 21.56 -33.19
C THR A 500 28.71 21.87 -31.88
N LEU A 501 28.10 23.04 -31.78
CA LEU A 501 27.40 23.52 -30.60
C LEU A 501 26.10 24.24 -31.01
N PRO A 502 24.91 23.64 -30.83
CA PRO A 502 23.65 24.26 -31.26
C PRO A 502 23.16 25.34 -30.30
N LEU A 503 23.56 25.28 -29.03
CA LEU A 503 23.14 26.22 -28.01
C LEU A 503 24.14 26.27 -26.87
N LEU A 504 24.37 27.48 -26.36
CA LEU A 504 25.22 27.74 -25.21
C LEU A 504 24.50 28.58 -24.16
N THR A 505 24.46 28.10 -22.93
CA THR A 505 24.00 28.86 -21.76
C THR A 505 25.03 28.75 -20.66
N ILE A 506 25.65 29.87 -20.32
CA ILE A 506 26.60 29.98 -19.23
C ILE A 506 26.11 31.08 -18.29
N ARG A 507 25.72 30.69 -17.07
CA ARG A 507 25.16 31.65 -16.11
C ARG A 507 25.61 31.45 -14.68
N ASP A 508 25.74 32.55 -13.95
CA ASP A 508 25.92 32.55 -12.51
C ASP A 508 27.16 31.73 -12.04
N ASN A 509 28.21 31.69 -12.86
CA ASN A 509 29.50 31.10 -12.52
C ASN A 509 30.41 32.21 -12.00
N VAL A 510 30.29 32.50 -10.70
CA VAL A 510 30.85 33.73 -10.09
C VAL A 510 32.36 33.88 -10.18
N SER A 511 33.12 32.82 -10.46
CA SER A 511 34.58 32.88 -10.63
C SER A 511 35.04 32.76 -12.09
N LEU A 512 34.12 32.58 -13.05
CA LEU A 512 34.43 32.30 -14.44
C LEU A 512 34.85 33.56 -15.18
N ASN A 513 36.15 33.72 -15.42
CA ASN A 513 36.71 34.89 -16.10
C ASN A 513 37.34 34.57 -17.45
N ASP A 514 37.55 33.30 -17.76
CA ASP A 514 38.09 32.89 -19.05
C ASP A 514 37.05 32.11 -19.87
N ILE A 515 36.49 32.79 -20.86
CA ILE A 515 35.52 32.25 -21.82
C ILE A 515 36.11 32.13 -23.24
N CYS A 516 37.38 32.51 -23.42
CA CYS A 516 38.09 32.47 -24.71
C CYS A 516 38.11 31.09 -25.38
N PRO A 517 38.15 29.96 -24.65
CA PRO A 517 38.10 28.63 -25.27
C PRO A 517 36.91 28.41 -26.20
N LEU A 518 35.79 29.11 -26.02
CA LEU A 518 34.62 29.02 -26.88
C LEU A 518 34.41 30.24 -27.80
N LYS A 519 35.45 31.06 -28.06
CA LYS A 519 35.36 32.29 -28.87
C LYS A 519 34.61 32.08 -30.19
N GLU A 520 34.99 31.08 -30.97
CA GLU A 520 34.42 30.84 -32.29
C GLU A 520 32.93 30.50 -32.20
N GLN A 521 32.55 29.68 -31.22
CA GLN A 521 31.21 29.18 -30.97
C GLN A 521 30.32 30.29 -30.42
N ILE A 522 30.85 31.12 -29.52
CA ILE A 522 30.16 32.30 -28.99
C ILE A 522 29.83 33.27 -30.13
N ASN A 523 30.80 33.61 -30.99
CA ASN A 523 30.56 34.50 -32.13
C ASN A 523 29.53 33.94 -33.11
N LYS A 524 29.61 32.63 -33.41
CA LYS A 524 28.63 31.95 -34.25
C LYS A 524 27.23 32.01 -33.65
N LEU A 525 27.07 31.67 -32.37
CA LEU A 525 25.77 31.61 -31.70
C LEU A 525 25.15 33.00 -31.48
N ASN A 526 25.97 34.04 -31.25
CA ASN A 526 25.49 35.41 -31.10
C ASN A 526 24.84 35.97 -32.39
N ALA A 527 25.29 35.49 -33.56
CA ALA A 527 24.71 35.86 -34.84
C ALA A 527 23.41 35.10 -35.17
N ILE A 528 23.05 34.07 -34.38
CA ILE A 528 21.86 33.26 -34.63
C ILE A 528 20.65 33.90 -33.95
N PRO A 529 19.52 34.12 -34.67
CA PRO A 529 18.30 34.60 -34.06
C PRO A 529 17.75 33.57 -33.06
N ALA A 530 16.98 34.05 -32.07
CA ALA A 530 16.39 33.16 -31.09
C ALA A 530 15.51 32.07 -31.74
N TYR A 531 15.68 30.84 -31.26
CA TYR A 531 14.92 29.69 -31.73
C TYR A 531 13.47 29.81 -31.27
N THR A 532 12.55 29.75 -32.24
CA THR A 532 11.12 29.76 -31.98
C THR A 532 10.58 28.33 -31.91
N TYR A 533 9.74 28.04 -30.92
CA TYR A 533 9.19 26.70 -30.72
C TYR A 533 7.73 26.77 -30.27
N LYS A 534 6.99 25.68 -30.45
CA LYS A 534 5.60 25.54 -29.97
C LYS A 534 5.56 24.61 -28.76
N TYR A 535 4.77 24.95 -27.74
CA TYR A 535 4.56 24.12 -26.57
C TYR A 535 3.10 24.18 -26.10
N THR A 536 2.66 23.15 -25.38
CA THR A 536 1.34 23.09 -24.74
C THR A 536 1.49 23.49 -23.27
N PRO A 537 0.79 24.53 -22.78
CA PRO A 537 0.81 24.91 -21.36
C PRO A 537 0.21 23.79 -20.50
N CYS A 538 0.77 23.58 -19.30
CA CYS A 538 0.41 22.46 -18.41
C CYS A 538 -1.00 22.50 -17.79
N CYS A 539 -1.81 23.51 -18.09
CA CYS A 539 -3.14 23.71 -17.50
C CYS A 539 -4.26 23.98 -18.51
N ASP A 540 -4.00 23.90 -19.82
CA ASP A 540 -5.02 24.03 -20.86
C ASP A 540 -5.34 22.66 -21.46
N PHE A 541 -6.45 22.04 -21.04
CA PHE A 541 -6.95 20.75 -21.55
C PHE A 541 -7.68 20.85 -22.91
N GLY A 542 -7.59 21.99 -23.58
CA GLY A 542 -8.14 22.15 -24.93
C GLY A 542 -7.28 21.46 -25.97
N ILE A 543 -7.85 20.50 -26.69
CA ILE A 543 -7.25 19.92 -27.90
C ILE A 543 -6.93 21.03 -28.92
N GLY A 544 -5.64 21.26 -29.21
CA GLY A 544 -5.19 22.14 -30.30
C GLY A 544 -4.59 23.50 -29.91
N TYR A 545 -4.47 23.85 -28.62
CA TYR A 545 -3.83 25.10 -28.20
C TYR A 545 -2.31 24.93 -28.03
N PHE A 546 -1.54 25.60 -28.91
CA PHE A 546 -0.08 25.72 -28.78
C PHE A 546 0.29 27.18 -28.53
N LYS A 547 1.15 27.43 -27.54
CA LYS A 547 1.84 28.71 -27.38
C LYS A 547 3.19 28.68 -28.08
N THR A 548 3.61 29.83 -28.58
CA THR A 548 4.94 30.02 -29.14
C THR A 548 5.88 30.50 -28.04
N GLY A 549 6.99 29.80 -27.84
CA GLY A 549 8.12 30.24 -27.02
C GLY A 549 9.29 30.63 -27.90
N SER A 550 10.23 31.37 -27.31
CA SER A 550 11.49 31.75 -27.95
C SER A 550 12.65 31.47 -26.98
N ARG A 551 13.78 30.97 -27.50
CA ARG A 551 15.00 30.73 -26.73
C ARG A 551 16.22 31.22 -27.50
N ALA A 552 17.01 32.10 -26.89
CA ALA A 552 18.27 32.56 -27.45
C ALA A 552 19.25 31.40 -27.66
N ALA A 553 19.99 31.43 -28.77
CA ALA A 553 21.06 30.46 -29.05
C ALA A 553 22.27 30.62 -28.12
N LEU A 554 22.47 31.84 -27.60
CA LEU A 554 23.53 32.22 -26.68
C LEU A 554 22.92 32.94 -25.46
N ILE A 555 23.34 32.53 -24.26
CA ILE A 555 23.09 33.25 -23.01
C ILE A 555 24.38 33.24 -22.20
N LEU A 556 24.95 34.42 -21.95
CA LEU A 556 26.17 34.61 -21.13
C LEU A 556 25.90 35.70 -20.08
N THR A 557 25.51 35.35 -18.84
CA THR A 557 25.19 36.37 -17.82
C THR A 557 25.64 35.97 -16.43
N GLY A 558 26.10 36.91 -15.61
CA GLY A 558 26.48 36.64 -14.22
C GLY A 558 27.73 35.76 -14.08
N ASN A 559 28.71 35.88 -14.98
CA ASN A 559 29.92 35.04 -14.97
C ASN A 559 31.15 35.88 -14.62
N GLY A 560 31.84 35.58 -13.52
CA GLY A 560 33.06 36.30 -13.12
C GLY A 560 32.90 37.82 -13.20
N SER A 561 33.77 38.47 -13.97
CA SER A 561 33.76 39.91 -14.24
C SER A 561 32.73 40.34 -15.31
N TYR A 562 31.99 39.40 -15.90
CA TYR A 562 31.00 39.61 -16.97
C TYR A 562 29.57 39.47 -16.41
N ALA A 563 29.03 40.55 -15.85
CA ALA A 563 27.68 40.55 -15.28
C ALA A 563 26.62 40.42 -16.38
N THR A 564 26.85 41.05 -17.52
CA THR A 564 25.95 41.09 -18.68
C THR A 564 26.51 40.32 -19.88
N GLN A 565 25.63 40.00 -20.83
CA GLN A 565 26.04 39.36 -22.08
C GLN A 565 26.94 40.26 -22.93
N GLN A 566 26.73 41.58 -22.92
CA GLN A 566 27.56 42.49 -23.69
C GLN A 566 29.00 42.50 -23.17
N GLU A 567 29.19 42.58 -21.84
CA GLU A 567 30.54 42.53 -21.25
C GLU A 567 31.27 41.21 -21.58
N ALA A 568 30.54 40.09 -21.61
CA ALA A 568 31.10 38.81 -22.03
C ALA A 568 31.51 38.83 -23.51
N LEU A 569 30.70 39.43 -24.39
CA LEU A 569 31.02 39.55 -25.82
C LEU A 569 32.23 40.46 -26.04
N ASP A 570 32.31 41.60 -25.35
CA ASP A 570 33.44 42.53 -25.42
C ASP A 570 34.75 41.82 -25.01
N ALA A 571 34.70 40.96 -23.98
CA ALA A 571 35.84 40.16 -23.57
C ALA A 571 36.24 39.11 -24.63
N VAL A 572 35.27 38.51 -25.32
CA VAL A 572 35.50 37.53 -26.40
C VAL A 572 36.22 38.15 -27.59
N GLU A 573 35.99 39.43 -27.89
CA GLU A 573 36.71 40.16 -28.93
C GLU A 573 38.21 40.33 -28.61
N LEU A 574 38.56 40.40 -27.32
CA LEU A 574 39.94 40.55 -26.85
C LEU A 574 40.72 39.22 -26.78
N CYS A 575 40.04 38.08 -26.91
CA CYS A 575 40.69 36.77 -26.94
C CYS A 575 41.64 36.66 -28.14
N LYS A 576 42.89 36.21 -27.90
CA LYS A 576 43.93 36.11 -28.93
C LYS A 576 43.90 34.80 -29.70
#